data_AF-A0A968CUD9-F1
#
_entry.id   AF-A0A968CUD9-F1
#
_cell.length_a   1.000
_cell.length_b   1.000
_cell.length_c   1.000
_cell.angle_alpha   90.00
_cell.angle_beta   90.00
_cell.angle_gamma   90.00
#
_symmetry.space_group_name_H-M   'P 1'
#
loop_
_entity.id
_entity.type
_entity.pdbx_description
1 polymer ?
#
loop_
_entity_poly.entity_id
_entity_poly.type
_entity_poly.pdbx_seq_one_letter_code
_entity_poly.pdbx_strand_id
1 'polypeptide(L)' 'MTVKIEKIDACRWRIPREGAMRTEGLVFASEAMIEHLRREQALEQVRNVATLPGIVGPSM' A
#
# COMPACT_ATOMS: atom_id res chain seq x y z
N MET A 1 2.87 11.15 -6.35
CA MET A 1 1.97 11.69 -5.30
C MET A 1 2.31 10.98 -4.00
N THR A 2 2.23 11.62 -2.83
CA THR A 2 2.62 10.95 -1.58
C THR A 2 1.52 9.95 -1.17
N VAL A 3 1.79 8.65 -1.30
CA VAL A 3 0.87 7.60 -0.82
C VAL A 3 0.95 7.56 0.70
N LYS A 4 -0.19 7.73 1.38
CA LYS A 4 -0.25 7.59 2.84
C LYS A 4 -0.13 6.12 3.20
N ILE A 5 0.73 5.82 4.18
CA ILE A 5 0.91 4.48 4.72
C ILE A 5 1.01 4.55 6.24
N GLU A 6 0.44 3.55 6.90
CA GLU A 6 0.36 3.42 8.35
C GLU A 6 1.10 2.16 8.80
N LYS A 7 2.00 2.27 9.78
CA LYS A 7 2.71 1.10 10.32
C LYS A 7 1.73 0.27 11.16
N ILE A 8 1.51 -0.99 10.80
CA ILE A 8 0.74 -1.93 11.61
C ILE A 8 1.67 -2.62 12.62
N ASP A 9 2.84 -3.11 12.15
CA ASP A 9 3.81 -3.78 13.01
C ASP A 9 5.28 -3.61 12.52
N ALA A 10 6.18 -4.48 12.99
CA ALA A 10 7.60 -4.45 12.66
C ALA A 10 7.92 -4.51 11.15
N CYS A 11 7.06 -5.15 10.35
CA CYS A 11 7.28 -5.29 8.91
C CYS A 11 6.04 -5.06 8.06
N ARG A 12 4.86 -4.80 8.65
CA ARG A 12 3.60 -4.58 7.94
C ARG A 12 3.21 -3.12 7.92
N TRP A 13 2.88 -2.65 6.73
CA TRP A 13 2.44 -1.29 6.46
C TRP A 13 1.12 -1.34 5.72
N ARG A 14 0.12 -0.63 6.23
CA ARG A 14 -1.18 -0.49 5.59
C ARG A 14 -1.22 0.74 4.71
N ILE A 15 -1.73 0.59 3.50
CA ILE A 15 -2.20 1.69 2.67
C ILE A 15 -3.71 1.81 2.92
N PRO A 16 -4.19 2.81 3.68
CA PRO A 16 -5.62 2.97 3.91
C PRO A 16 -6.34 3.14 2.58
N ARG A 17 -7.56 2.60 2.52
CA ARG A 17 -8.41 2.71 1.34
C ARG A 17 -8.75 4.19 1.10
N GLU A 18 -8.25 4.75 0.00
CA GLU A 18 -8.51 6.14 -0.41
C GLU A 18 -8.94 6.21 -1.88
N GLY A 19 -9.80 7.18 -2.21
CA GLY A 19 -10.25 7.43 -3.59
C GLY A 19 -10.98 6.24 -4.23
N ALA A 20 -10.51 5.80 -5.40
CA ALA A 20 -11.11 4.73 -6.19
C ALA A 20 -10.76 3.31 -5.68
N MET A 21 -9.97 3.18 -4.62
CA MET A 21 -9.64 1.89 -4.03
C MET A 21 -10.91 1.19 -3.55
N ARG A 22 -11.00 -0.12 -3.82
CA ARG A 22 -12.07 -1.02 -3.37
C ARG A 22 -11.70 -1.79 -2.11
N THR A 23 -10.40 -1.94 -1.85
CA THR A 23 -9.82 -2.61 -0.69
C THR A 23 -8.63 -1.79 -0.14
N GLU A 24 -8.09 -2.17 1.02
CA GLU A 24 -6.85 -1.60 1.55
C GLU A 24 -5.61 -2.23 0.88
N GLY A 25 -4.48 -1.53 0.91
CA GLY A 25 -3.18 -2.11 0.52
C GLY A 25 -2.42 -2.60 1.74
N LEU A 26 -1.64 -3.66 1.60
CA LEU A 26 -0.78 -4.20 2.65
C LEU A 26 0.62 -4.46 2.09
N VAL A 27 1.61 -3.78 2.65
CA VAL A 27 3.01 -3.85 2.21
C VAL A 27 3.84 -4.47 3.32
N PHE A 28 4.64 -5.47 2.96
CA PHE A 28 5.58 -6.12 3.86
C PHE A 28 6.99 -5.59 3.60
N ALA A 29 7.48 -4.70 4.45
CA ALA A 29 8.79 -4.10 4.32
C ALA A 29 9.35 -3.73 5.69
N SER A 30 10.66 -3.87 5.85
CA SER A 30 11.36 -3.30 7.01
C SER A 30 11.29 -1.78 6.97
N GLU A 31 11.52 -1.14 8.12
CA GLU A 31 11.50 0.32 8.24
C GLU A 31 12.55 1.01 7.36
N ALA A 32 13.70 0.37 7.12
CA ALA A 32 14.66 0.88 6.13
C ALA A 32 14.12 0.78 4.70
N MET A 33 13.47 -0.34 4.35
CA MET A 33 12.96 -0.59 3.01
C MET A 33 11.73 0.27 2.68
N ILE A 34 10.86 0.55 3.65
CA ILE A 34 9.68 1.39 3.40
C ILE A 34 10.06 2.82 3.01
N GLU A 35 11.15 3.35 3.55
CA GLU A 35 11.65 4.69 3.23
C GLU A 35 12.15 4.78 1.78
N HIS A 36 12.67 3.67 1.24
CA HIS A 36 12.96 3.54 -0.19
C HIS A 36 11.68 3.41 -1.02
N LEU A 37 10.75 2.54 -0.62
CA LEU A 37 9.47 2.32 -1.30
C LEU A 37 8.59 3.58 -1.36
N ARG A 38 8.68 4.48 -0.36
CA ARG A 38 8.02 5.79 -0.38
C ARG A 38 8.50 6.70 -1.51
N ARG A 39 9.75 6.54 -1.94
CA ARG A 39 10.36 7.32 -3.04
C ARG A 39 10.11 6.69 -4.40
N GLU A 40 9.77 5.41 -4.42
CA GLU A 40 9.49 4.63 -5.62
C GLU A 40 7.99 4.59 -5.95
N GLN A 41 7.65 4.18 -7.17
CA GLN A 41 6.27 4.03 -7.63
C GLN A 41 5.58 2.74 -7.14
N ALA A 42 6.27 1.92 -6.34
CA ALA A 42 5.75 0.64 -5.84
C ALA A 42 4.44 0.81 -5.03
N LEU A 43 4.39 1.80 -4.13
CA LEU A 43 3.17 2.07 -3.34
C LEU A 43 2.00 2.56 -4.21
N GLU A 44 2.30 3.30 -5.28
CA GLU A 44 1.27 3.73 -6.23
C GLU A 44 0.71 2.54 -7.03
N GLN A 45 1.54 1.54 -7.34
CA GLN A 45 1.08 0.31 -7.99
C GLN A 45 0.15 -0.50 -7.10
N VAL A 46 0.50 -0.69 -5.81
CA VAL A 46 -0.37 -1.36 -4.84
C VAL A 46 -1.72 -0.64 -4.72
N ARG A 47 -1.70 0.70 -4.69
CA ARG A 47 -2.90 1.54 -4.70
C ARG A 47 -3.74 1.33 -5.97
N ASN A 48 -3.10 1.29 -7.14
CA ASN A 48 -3.79 1.11 -8.42
C ASN A 48 -4.45 -0.28 -8.51
N VAL A 49 -3.75 -1.33 -8.09
CA VAL A 49 -4.29 -2.70 -8.03
C VAL A 49 -5.48 -2.77 -7.08
N ALA A 50 -5.43 -2.06 -5.94
CA ALA A 50 -6.54 -1.97 -5.00
C ALA A 50 -7.82 -1.35 -5.59
N THR A 51 -7.78 -0.73 -6.77
CA THR A 51 -8.97 -0.19 -7.46
C THR A 51 -9.70 -1.19 -8.37
N LEU A 52 -9.06 -2.34 -8.66
CA LEU A 52 -9.53 -3.26 -9.69
C LEU A 52 -10.89 -3.91 -9.32
N PRO A 53 -11.84 -3.96 -10.27
CA PRO A 53 -13.13 -4.59 -10.03
C PRO A 53 -12.97 -6.09 -9.78
N GLY A 54 -13.57 -6.58 -8.69
CA GLY A 54 -13.49 -7.99 -8.30
C GLY A 54 -12.27 -8.35 -7.45
N ILE A 55 -11.46 -7.37 -7.03
CA ILE A 55 -10.39 -7.64 -6.05
C ILE A 55 -10.97 -8.12 -4.73
N VAL A 56 -10.36 -9.18 -4.16
CA VAL A 56 -10.74 -9.79 -2.89
C VAL A 56 -9.53 -9.75 -1.97
N GLY A 57 -9.73 -9.31 -0.73
CA GLY A 57 -8.65 -9.12 0.24
C GLY A 57 -7.78 -7.89 -0.06
N PRO A 58 -6.72 -7.67 0.73
CA PRO A 58 -5.82 -6.53 0.54
C PRO A 58 -4.87 -6.73 -0.65
N SER A 59 -4.56 -5.63 -1.34
CA SER A 59 -3.57 -5.59 -2.43
C SER A 59 -2.15 -5.61 -1.84
N MET A 60 -1.26 -6.47 -2.35
CA MET A 60 0.11 -6.66 -1.84
C MET A 60 1.16 -6.40 -2.92
#